data_AF-A0AAU2U6M4-F1
#
_entry.id   AF-A0AAU2U6M4-F1
#
_cell.length_a   1.000
_cell.length_b   1.000
_cell.length_c   1.000
_cell.angle_alpha   90.00
_cell.angle_beta   90.00
_cell.angle_gamma   90.00
#
_symmetry.space_group_name_H-M   'P 1'
#
loop_
_entity.id
_entity.type
_entity.pdbx_description
1 polymer ?
#
loop_
_entity_poly.entity_id
_entity_poly.type
_entity_poly.pdbx_seq_one_letter_code
_entity_poly.pdbx_strand_id
1 'polypeptide(L)'
;MTTPRPRPATVTARIEDTSHADTTPADFFEPGARYYDGDPYKAPEQTHTFQCEHVATHPRPGAGPRAFGFQRNNAPDSDWISTALREADFDGWTRLPDAHTTSTHDANDTPAPGREHPFSISDIARATARLLGDDWTAKSGSWGTVGTLAGPYSTKFTFSIDHEDDLVIDYRYSTDDDFPEDPELPEGTVKCDAGVYLESASAADGLDSLAERSAAAIRAITTS
;
A
#
# COMPACT_ATOMS: atom_id res chain seq x y z
N MET A 1 -76.20 5.37 -5.60
CA MET A 1 -75.85 5.55 -4.18
C MET A 1 -74.49 4.90 -3.98
N THR A 2 -73.43 5.72 -3.89
CA THR A 2 -72.04 5.23 -3.81
C THR A 2 -71.49 5.68 -2.45
N THR A 3 -71.21 4.70 -1.58
CA THR A 3 -70.74 4.95 -0.21
C THR A 3 -69.30 5.47 -0.24
N PRO A 4 -68.96 6.57 0.46
CA PRO A 4 -67.62 7.11 0.45
C PRO A 4 -66.66 6.19 1.21
N ARG A 5 -65.49 5.93 0.62
CA ARG A 5 -64.41 5.15 1.24
C ARG A 5 -63.77 5.95 2.39
N PRO A 6 -63.54 5.34 3.57
CA PRO A 6 -62.86 6.03 4.67
C PRO A 6 -61.40 6.29 4.32
N ARG A 7 -60.91 7.49 4.65
CA ARG A 7 -59.48 7.83 4.52
C ARG A 7 -58.68 7.08 5.59
N PRO A 8 -57.50 6.52 5.25
CA PRO A 8 -56.63 5.92 6.24
C PRO A 8 -56.12 6.99 7.21
N ALA A 9 -56.17 6.68 8.51
CA ALA A 9 -55.65 7.55 9.55
C ALA A 9 -54.12 7.64 9.42
N THR A 10 -53.60 8.87 9.39
CA THR A 10 -52.16 9.14 9.48
C THR A 10 -51.68 8.73 10.87
N VAL A 11 -51.01 7.58 10.95
CA VAL A 11 -50.30 7.14 12.15
C VAL A 11 -48.97 7.89 12.20
N THR A 12 -48.91 8.96 13.00
CA THR A 12 -47.65 9.61 13.35
C THR A 12 -46.97 8.78 14.42
N ALA A 13 -46.12 7.84 14.02
CA ALA A 13 -45.25 7.15 14.96
C ALA A 13 -44.22 8.15 15.50
N ARG A 14 -44.28 8.45 16.81
CA ARG A 14 -43.18 9.07 17.53
C ARG A 14 -42.02 8.08 17.50
N ILE A 15 -40.94 8.43 16.79
CA ILE A 15 -39.66 7.75 16.93
C ILE A 15 -39.07 8.31 18.23
N GLU A 16 -39.20 7.54 19.30
CA GLU A 16 -38.51 7.83 20.56
C GLU A 16 -37.02 7.56 20.33
N ASP A 17 -36.22 8.62 20.41
CA ASP A 17 -34.77 8.60 20.33
C ASP A 17 -34.24 7.84 21.56
N THR A 18 -34.19 6.53 21.41
CA THR A 18 -33.66 5.65 22.43
C THR A 18 -32.17 5.59 22.17
N SER A 19 -31.40 6.42 22.88
CA SER A 19 -29.95 6.30 22.94
C SER A 19 -29.61 4.91 23.49
N HIS A 20 -29.50 3.92 22.60
CA HIS A 20 -29.00 2.60 22.92
C HIS A 20 -27.55 2.78 23.36
N ALA A 21 -27.29 2.45 24.62
CA ALA A 21 -25.93 2.36 25.12
C ALA A 21 -25.13 1.47 24.17
N ASP A 22 -24.00 1.99 23.71
CA ASP A 22 -23.11 1.38 22.75
C ASP A 22 -22.50 0.11 23.37
N THR A 23 -23.15 -1.03 23.16
CA THR A 23 -22.65 -2.35 23.58
C THR A 23 -21.84 -2.98 22.46
N THR A 24 -21.00 -2.20 21.77
CA THR A 24 -20.03 -2.77 20.84
C THR A 24 -19.05 -3.59 21.66
N PRO A 25 -18.85 -4.89 21.36
CA PRO A 25 -17.82 -5.69 22.03
C PRO A 25 -16.46 -4.99 21.90
N ALA A 26 -15.63 -5.04 22.95
CA ALA A 26 -14.29 -4.45 22.92
C ALA A 26 -13.39 -5.07 21.82
N ASP A 27 -13.78 -6.24 21.30
CA ASP A 27 -13.08 -7.02 20.29
C ASP A 27 -13.86 -7.04 18.96
N PHE A 28 -14.28 -5.86 18.47
CA PHE A 28 -14.91 -5.74 17.14
C PHE A 28 -14.31 -4.56 16.35
N PHE A 29 -14.78 -4.35 15.13
CA PHE A 29 -14.31 -3.23 14.30
C PHE A 29 -14.62 -1.87 14.96
N GLU A 30 -13.70 -0.93 14.84
CA GLU A 30 -13.82 0.44 15.32
C GLU A 30 -14.09 1.39 14.15
N PRO A 31 -15.12 2.26 14.23
CA PRO A 31 -15.34 3.30 13.22
C PRO A 31 -14.10 4.18 13.00
N GLY A 32 -13.72 4.39 11.74
CA GLY A 32 -12.54 5.14 11.32
C GLY A 32 -11.25 4.30 11.26
N ALA A 33 -11.23 3.08 11.81
CA ALA A 33 -10.06 2.22 11.76
C ALA A 33 -9.99 1.42 10.44
N ARG A 34 -8.76 1.00 10.10
CA ARG A 34 -8.48 0.11 8.97
C ARG A 34 -7.97 -1.23 9.47
N TYR A 35 -8.33 -2.27 8.75
CA TYR A 35 -8.01 -3.65 9.08
C TYR A 35 -7.51 -4.36 7.82
N TYR A 36 -6.69 -5.39 8.00
CA TYR A 36 -6.32 -6.31 6.94
C TYR A 36 -6.67 -7.76 7.32
N ASP A 37 -7.14 -8.54 6.35
CA ASP A 37 -7.27 -9.99 6.49
C ASP A 37 -6.08 -10.68 5.81
N GLY A 38 -5.49 -11.64 6.51
CA GLY A 38 -4.43 -12.46 5.95
C GLY A 38 -3.08 -12.35 6.63
N ASP A 39 -2.21 -13.25 6.20
CA ASP A 39 -0.83 -13.37 6.64
C ASP A 39 0.01 -12.29 5.94
N PRO A 40 0.89 -11.55 6.64
CA PRO A 40 1.83 -10.63 6.00
C PRO A 40 2.69 -11.26 4.89
N TYR A 41 2.81 -12.60 4.84
CA TYR A 41 3.53 -13.32 3.80
C TYR A 41 2.71 -13.68 2.54
N LYS A 42 1.42 -13.32 2.48
CA LYS A 42 0.61 -13.56 1.27
C LYS A 42 0.79 -12.45 0.25
N ALA A 43 0.70 -12.82 -1.03
CA ALA A 43 0.68 -11.84 -2.12
C ALA A 43 -0.50 -10.85 -1.93
N PRO A 44 -0.33 -9.56 -2.27
CA PRO A 44 -1.34 -8.54 -2.01
C PRO A 44 -2.74 -8.91 -2.52
N GLU A 45 -2.85 -9.48 -3.71
CA GLU A 45 -4.13 -9.92 -4.30
C GLU A 45 -4.86 -11.02 -3.51
N GLN A 46 -4.17 -11.67 -2.55
CA GLN A 46 -4.72 -12.69 -1.66
C GLN A 46 -5.11 -12.14 -0.28
N THR A 47 -4.95 -10.84 -0.06
CA THR A 47 -5.31 -10.14 1.18
C THR A 47 -6.35 -9.07 0.89
N HIS A 48 -7.18 -8.75 1.87
CA HIS A 48 -8.14 -7.66 1.79
C HIS A 48 -7.84 -6.58 2.81
N THR A 49 -8.12 -5.34 2.43
CA THR A 49 -8.19 -4.23 3.40
C THR A 49 -9.65 -3.89 3.62
N PHE A 50 -10.04 -3.65 4.86
CA PHE A 50 -11.35 -3.13 5.24
C PHE A 50 -11.19 -1.81 5.99
N GLN A 51 -11.86 -0.77 5.51
CA GLN A 51 -12.01 0.51 6.21
C GLN A 51 -13.39 0.54 6.84
N CYS A 52 -13.45 0.54 8.17
CA CYS A 52 -14.70 0.58 8.90
C CYS A 52 -15.19 2.04 9.00
N GLU A 53 -16.38 2.33 8.48
CA GLU A 53 -17.00 3.65 8.55
C GLU A 53 -18.00 3.73 9.71
N HIS A 54 -18.71 2.63 9.98
CA HIS A 54 -19.77 2.62 10.97
C HIS A 54 -20.00 1.22 11.55
N VAL A 55 -20.45 1.14 12.80
CA VAL A 55 -20.92 -0.10 13.43
C VAL A 55 -22.34 0.11 13.92
N ALA A 56 -23.24 -0.84 13.62
CA ALA A 56 -24.60 -0.79 14.12
C ALA A 56 -25.11 -2.19 14.50
N THR A 57 -26.00 -2.26 15.49
CA THR A 57 -26.68 -3.50 15.87
C THR A 57 -27.77 -3.83 14.85
N HIS A 58 -27.80 -5.08 14.37
CA HIS A 58 -28.85 -5.53 13.47
C HIS A 58 -30.20 -5.68 14.22
N PRO A 59 -31.34 -5.23 13.66
CA PRO A 59 -32.62 -5.19 14.38
C PRO A 59 -33.21 -6.56 14.72
N ARG A 60 -32.81 -7.60 14.00
CA ARG A 60 -33.18 -8.99 14.35
C ARG A 60 -32.50 -9.40 15.67
N PRO A 61 -33.27 -9.82 16.69
CA PRO A 61 -32.69 -10.31 17.95
C PRO A 61 -31.66 -11.42 17.72
N GLY A 62 -30.51 -11.33 18.39
CA GLY A 62 -29.42 -12.30 18.32
C GLY A 62 -28.52 -12.21 17.07
N ALA A 63 -28.73 -11.22 16.19
CA ALA A 63 -27.91 -11.08 14.97
C ALA A 63 -26.54 -10.39 15.19
N GLY A 64 -26.32 -9.82 16.37
CA GLY A 64 -25.08 -9.14 16.75
C GLY A 64 -24.85 -7.79 16.04
N PRO A 65 -23.68 -7.16 16.26
CA PRO A 65 -23.26 -5.97 15.53
C PRO A 65 -22.91 -6.29 14.06
N ARG A 66 -22.95 -5.24 13.24
CA ARG A 66 -22.53 -5.22 11.83
C ARG A 66 -21.58 -4.03 11.65
N ALA A 67 -20.41 -4.27 11.08
CA ALA A 67 -19.52 -3.23 10.62
C ALA A 67 -19.81 -2.93 9.16
N PHE A 68 -19.96 -1.65 8.83
CA PHE A 68 -20.21 -1.13 7.49
C PHE A 68 -19.01 -0.32 7.05
N GLY A 69 -18.63 -0.46 5.78
CA GLY A 69 -17.48 0.25 5.27
C GLY A 69 -17.12 -0.16 3.86
N PHE A 70 -15.84 -0.04 3.54
CA PHE A 70 -15.31 -0.34 2.22
C PHE A 70 -14.25 -1.44 2.33
N GLN A 71 -14.28 -2.38 1.40
CA GLN A 71 -13.30 -3.45 1.27
C GLN A 71 -12.67 -3.43 -0.13
N ARG A 72 -11.40 -3.83 -0.24
CA ARG A 72 -10.74 -4.11 -1.53
C ARG A 72 -9.87 -5.35 -1.39
N ASN A 73 -9.71 -6.14 -2.45
CA ASN A 73 -8.69 -7.17 -2.55
C ASN A 73 -7.41 -6.49 -3.02
N ASN A 74 -6.29 -6.54 -2.32
CA ASN A 74 -5.19 -5.57 -2.50
C ASN A 74 -4.38 -5.68 -3.82
N ALA A 75 -4.97 -6.23 -4.88
CA ALA A 75 -4.50 -6.11 -6.26
C ALA A 75 -4.35 -4.63 -6.68
N PRO A 76 -3.36 -4.29 -7.54
CA PRO A 76 -3.04 -2.91 -7.92
C PRO A 76 -4.22 -2.08 -8.46
N ASP A 77 -5.12 -2.72 -9.21
CA ASP A 77 -6.26 -2.06 -9.86
C ASP A 77 -7.60 -2.39 -9.20
N SER A 78 -7.57 -2.76 -7.91
CA SER A 78 -8.79 -3.08 -7.17
C SER A 78 -9.56 -1.84 -6.74
N ASP A 79 -10.85 -1.83 -7.08
CA ASP A 79 -11.78 -0.83 -6.58
C ASP A 79 -12.20 -1.12 -5.14
N TRP A 80 -12.52 -0.06 -4.41
CA TRP A 80 -13.21 -0.18 -3.13
C TRP A 80 -14.68 -0.52 -3.35
N ILE A 81 -15.13 -1.61 -2.72
CA ILE A 81 -16.53 -2.02 -2.73
C ILE A 81 -17.15 -1.83 -1.35
N SER A 82 -18.40 -1.35 -1.31
CA SER A 82 -19.14 -1.28 -0.07
C SER A 82 -19.45 -2.69 0.46
N THR A 83 -19.18 -2.93 1.74
CA THR A 83 -19.41 -4.23 2.38
C THR A 83 -20.00 -4.07 3.77
N ALA A 84 -20.52 -5.18 4.31
CA ALA A 84 -20.98 -5.27 5.68
C ALA A 84 -20.47 -6.57 6.31
N LEU A 85 -19.61 -6.45 7.32
CA LEU A 85 -19.01 -7.57 8.05
C LEU A 85 -19.75 -7.84 9.36
N ARG A 86 -19.84 -9.11 9.73
CA ARG A 86 -20.47 -9.61 10.95
C ARG A 86 -19.40 -9.88 12.01
N GLU A 87 -19.84 -10.07 13.25
CA GLU A 87 -18.96 -10.51 14.34
C GLU A 87 -18.15 -11.78 13.99
N ALA A 88 -18.79 -12.77 13.34
CA ALA A 88 -18.10 -13.98 12.90
C ALA A 88 -17.07 -13.76 11.79
N ASP A 89 -17.15 -12.63 11.07
CA ASP A 89 -16.20 -12.28 10.01
C ASP A 89 -14.99 -11.51 10.58
N PHE A 90 -15.01 -11.08 11.84
CA PHE A 90 -13.92 -10.34 12.48
C PHE A 90 -12.70 -11.23 12.75
N ASP A 91 -12.91 -12.54 12.93
CA ASP A 91 -11.81 -13.49 13.12
C ASP A 91 -10.84 -13.46 11.93
N GLY A 92 -9.55 -13.24 12.21
CA GLY A 92 -8.51 -13.09 11.20
C GLY A 92 -8.26 -11.67 10.69
N TRP A 93 -9.03 -10.68 11.12
CA TRP A 93 -8.71 -9.27 10.85
C TRP A 93 -7.75 -8.71 11.87
N THR A 94 -6.70 -8.06 11.40
CA THR A 94 -5.74 -7.34 12.25
C THR A 94 -5.87 -5.84 12.00
N ARG A 95 -5.97 -5.06 13.07
CA ARG A 95 -6.04 -3.60 12.99
C ARG A 95 -4.71 -3.06 12.45
N LEU A 96 -4.78 -2.26 11.40
CA LEU A 96 -3.66 -1.46 10.94
C LEU A 96 -3.47 -0.29 11.90
N PRO A 97 -2.23 0.07 12.27
CA PRO A 97 -1.98 1.26 13.07
C PRO A 97 -2.59 2.47 12.38
N ASP A 98 -3.23 3.34 13.16
CA ASP A 98 -3.74 4.60 12.64
C ASP A 98 -2.56 5.31 11.96
N ALA A 99 -2.77 5.75 10.71
CA ALA A 99 -1.76 6.55 10.05
C ALA A 99 -1.67 7.86 10.84
N HIS A 100 -0.75 7.91 11.81
CA HIS A 100 -0.45 9.14 12.51
C HIS A 100 -0.22 10.19 11.45
N THR A 101 -1.00 11.26 11.55
CA THR A 101 -0.99 12.40 10.64
C THR A 101 0.31 13.19 10.86
N THR A 102 1.46 12.58 10.64
CA THR A 102 2.74 13.27 10.51
C THR A 102 2.86 13.74 9.08
N SER A 103 2.15 14.84 8.79
CA SER A 103 2.41 15.69 7.64
C SER A 103 2.75 17.09 8.14
N THR A 104 4.00 17.24 8.55
CA THR A 104 4.78 18.43 8.18
C THR A 104 5.85 17.91 7.25
N HIS A 105 5.60 18.12 5.95
CA HIS A 105 6.43 17.63 4.86
C HIS A 105 7.65 18.54 4.75
N ASP A 106 8.66 18.34 5.59
CA ASP A 106 10.01 18.82 5.31
C ASP A 106 10.66 17.83 4.34
N ALA A 107 11.25 18.34 3.26
CA ALA A 107 11.84 17.57 2.16
C ALA A 107 13.05 16.69 2.57
N ASN A 108 13.31 16.54 3.87
CA ASN A 108 14.47 15.86 4.45
C ASN A 108 14.13 14.66 5.35
N ASP A 109 12.87 14.29 5.51
CA ASP A 109 12.53 13.17 6.38
C ASP A 109 12.86 11.82 5.74
N THR A 110 13.98 11.26 6.15
CA THR A 110 14.23 9.82 6.07
C THR A 110 13.27 9.14 7.06
N PRO A 111 12.36 8.26 6.62
CA PRO A 111 11.40 7.63 7.52
C PRO A 111 12.13 6.83 8.61
N ALA A 112 11.59 6.89 9.84
CA ALA A 112 12.11 6.07 10.94
C ALA A 112 11.86 4.58 10.65
N PRO A 113 12.84 3.68 10.91
CA PRO A 113 12.72 2.24 10.67
C PRO A 113 11.45 1.61 11.26
N GLY A 114 10.74 0.82 10.46
CA GLY A 114 9.76 -0.14 10.95
C GLY A 114 10.47 -1.25 11.75
N ARG A 115 9.76 -1.89 12.71
CA ARG A 115 10.38 -2.89 13.62
C ARG A 115 10.91 -4.15 12.92
N GLU A 116 10.46 -4.45 11.70
CA GLU A 116 10.84 -5.65 10.95
C GLU A 116 11.53 -5.33 9.62
N HIS A 117 11.21 -4.18 9.01
CA HIS A 117 11.87 -3.68 7.80
C HIS A 117 12.24 -2.20 7.99
N PRO A 118 13.54 -1.86 8.02
CA PRO A 118 13.98 -0.51 8.37
C PRO A 118 13.68 0.54 7.29
N PHE A 119 13.34 0.11 6.07
CA PHE A 119 12.94 0.98 4.96
C PHE A 119 12.23 0.14 3.88
N SER A 120 11.48 0.81 3.01
CA SER A 120 10.80 0.21 1.87
C SER A 120 11.66 0.29 0.59
N ILE A 121 11.34 -0.49 -0.45
CA ILE A 121 12.02 -0.41 -1.76
C ILE A 121 11.85 0.98 -2.39
N SER A 122 10.69 1.61 -2.16
CA SER A 122 10.47 3.01 -2.53
C SER A 122 11.44 3.98 -1.87
N ASP A 123 11.88 3.70 -0.64
CA ASP A 123 12.85 4.55 0.06
C ASP A 123 14.24 4.39 -0.57
N ILE A 124 14.63 3.18 -0.98
CA ILE A 124 15.87 2.94 -1.74
C ILE A 124 15.85 3.72 -3.05
N ALA A 125 14.75 3.65 -3.81
CA ALA A 125 14.61 4.41 -5.06
C ALA A 125 14.70 5.93 -4.82
N ARG A 126 14.10 6.44 -3.75
CA ARG A 126 14.15 7.88 -3.40
C ARG A 126 15.54 8.32 -2.95
N ALA A 127 16.22 7.52 -2.14
CA ALA A 127 17.60 7.77 -1.74
C ALA A 127 18.53 7.71 -2.97
N THR A 128 18.32 6.76 -3.87
CA THR A 128 19.06 6.65 -5.13
C THR A 128 18.87 7.90 -6.00
N ALA A 129 17.63 8.39 -6.14
CA ALA A 129 17.35 9.62 -6.89
C ALA A 129 18.17 10.82 -6.36
N ARG A 130 18.21 10.99 -5.03
CA ARG A 130 18.99 12.06 -4.39
C ARG A 130 20.48 11.97 -4.71
N LEU A 131 21.03 10.76 -4.77
CA LEU A 131 22.44 10.54 -5.12
C LEU A 131 22.71 10.82 -6.60
N LEU A 132 21.77 10.52 -7.49
CA LEU A 132 21.92 10.74 -8.93
C LEU A 132 21.79 12.22 -9.33
N GLY A 133 21.10 13.03 -8.53
CA GLY A 133 21.02 14.49 -8.68
C GLY A 133 19.61 15.01 -8.99
N ASP A 134 19.49 16.33 -9.16
CA ASP A 134 18.20 17.03 -9.20
C ASP A 134 17.29 16.67 -10.40
N ASP A 135 17.87 16.15 -11.48
CA ASP A 135 17.13 15.70 -12.67
C ASP A 135 16.46 14.33 -12.47
N TRP A 136 16.69 13.68 -11.32
CA TRP A 136 16.16 12.37 -11.00
C TRP A 136 15.02 12.45 -9.98
N THR A 137 13.95 11.71 -10.26
CA THR A 137 12.77 11.63 -9.41
C THR A 137 12.38 10.18 -9.16
N ALA A 138 11.91 9.90 -7.95
CA ALA A 138 11.40 8.58 -7.57
C ALA A 138 9.90 8.66 -7.22
N LYS A 139 9.17 7.61 -7.57
CA LYS A 139 7.78 7.40 -7.19
C LYS A 139 7.62 6.07 -6.49
N SER A 140 6.82 6.06 -5.45
CA SER A 140 6.41 4.81 -4.81
C SER A 140 5.44 4.06 -5.72
N GLY A 141 5.73 2.78 -5.95
CA GLY A 141 4.80 1.85 -6.58
C GLY A 141 3.89 1.21 -5.53
N SER A 142 3.35 0.03 -5.84
CA SER A 142 2.49 -0.73 -4.95
C SER A 142 3.14 -0.90 -3.56
N TRP A 143 2.55 -0.24 -2.56
CA TRP A 143 2.73 -0.56 -1.13
C TRP A 143 4.17 -0.46 -0.61
N GLY A 144 5.04 0.28 -1.30
CA GLY A 144 6.44 0.41 -0.95
C GLY A 144 7.32 -0.79 -1.35
N THR A 145 6.76 -1.86 -1.91
CA THR A 145 7.53 -3.02 -2.43
C THR A 145 8.14 -2.75 -3.80
N VAL A 146 7.67 -1.70 -4.48
CA VAL A 146 8.20 -1.24 -5.76
C VAL A 146 8.56 0.24 -5.67
N GLY A 147 9.66 0.64 -6.30
CA GLY A 147 10.03 2.04 -6.51
C GLY A 147 10.34 2.31 -7.98
N THR A 148 9.75 3.33 -8.59
CA THR A 148 10.09 3.72 -9.96
C THR A 148 10.92 4.98 -9.95
N LEU A 149 12.03 4.95 -10.66
CA LEU A 149 12.96 6.06 -10.83
C LEU A 149 12.93 6.54 -12.30
N ALA A 150 12.85 7.84 -12.49
CA ALA A 150 12.91 8.50 -13.79
C ALA A 150 13.90 9.67 -13.74
N GLY A 151 14.66 9.85 -14.82
CA GLY A 151 15.71 10.87 -14.93
C GLY A 151 15.60 11.68 -16.21
N PRO A 152 16.72 12.22 -16.73
CA PRO A 152 16.76 12.98 -17.99
C PRO A 152 16.56 12.11 -19.24
N TYR A 153 16.41 10.81 -19.07
CA TYR A 153 16.25 9.80 -20.12
C TYR A 153 14.79 9.37 -20.27
N SER A 154 14.44 8.83 -21.44
CA SER A 154 13.14 8.22 -21.71
C SER A 154 12.95 6.91 -20.95
N THR A 155 14.05 6.19 -20.70
CA THR A 155 14.11 4.95 -19.95
C THR A 155 13.79 5.20 -18.47
N LYS A 156 12.96 4.34 -17.90
CA LYS A 156 12.63 4.31 -16.47
C LYS A 156 13.24 3.07 -15.83
N PHE A 157 13.63 3.22 -14.58
CA PHE A 157 14.19 2.14 -13.76
C PHE A 157 13.18 1.75 -12.68
N THR A 158 12.97 0.45 -12.48
CA THR A 158 12.03 -0.07 -11.48
C THR A 158 12.77 -0.95 -10.50
N PHE A 159 12.66 -0.60 -9.22
CA PHE A 159 13.23 -1.31 -8.09
C PHE A 159 12.20 -2.30 -7.56
N SER A 160 12.60 -3.55 -7.36
CA SER A 160 11.79 -4.60 -6.74
C SER A 160 12.69 -5.67 -6.11
N ILE A 161 12.08 -6.53 -5.31
CA ILE A 161 12.69 -7.80 -4.89
C ILE A 161 12.16 -8.89 -5.83
N ASP A 162 13.03 -9.72 -6.39
CA ASP A 162 12.61 -10.84 -7.22
C ASP A 162 12.28 -12.10 -6.40
N HIS A 163 12.16 -13.24 -7.07
CA HIS A 163 11.81 -14.51 -6.46
C HIS A 163 12.96 -15.20 -5.70
N GLU A 164 14.19 -14.70 -5.84
CA GLU A 164 15.39 -15.18 -5.13
C GLU A 164 15.76 -14.26 -3.96
N ASP A 165 14.86 -13.33 -3.61
CA ASP A 165 15.04 -12.28 -2.60
C ASP A 165 16.14 -11.25 -2.96
N ASP A 166 16.49 -11.10 -4.24
CA ASP A 166 17.49 -10.16 -4.71
C ASP A 166 16.90 -8.78 -5.05
N LEU A 167 17.64 -7.71 -4.75
CA LEU A 167 17.28 -6.35 -5.16
C LEU A 167 17.59 -6.14 -6.63
N VAL A 168 16.53 -6.04 -7.44
CA VAL A 168 16.56 -5.89 -8.89
C VAL A 168 16.25 -4.45 -9.30
N ILE A 169 16.95 -3.97 -10.32
CA ILE A 169 16.70 -2.71 -11.03
C ILE A 169 16.36 -3.07 -12.48
N ASP A 170 15.06 -3.18 -12.76
CA ASP A 170 14.54 -3.46 -14.10
C ASP A 170 14.49 -2.20 -14.95
N TYR A 171 14.86 -2.32 -16.22
CA TYR A 171 14.71 -1.24 -17.19
C TYR A 171 14.58 -1.81 -18.62
N ARG A 172 13.84 -1.08 -19.46
CA ARG A 172 13.74 -1.39 -20.89
C ARG A 172 14.39 -0.26 -21.67
N TYR A 173 15.43 -0.59 -22.42
CA TYR A 173 16.14 0.38 -23.28
C TYR A 173 15.15 1.11 -24.18
N SER A 174 15.13 2.44 -24.07
CA SER A 174 14.63 3.28 -25.15
C SER A 174 15.76 3.45 -26.18
N THR A 175 15.44 3.33 -27.45
CA THR A 175 16.39 3.62 -28.54
C THR A 175 16.77 5.10 -28.60
N ASP A 176 16.06 5.96 -27.87
CA ASP A 176 16.30 7.40 -27.83
C ASP A 176 17.39 7.82 -26.83
N ASP A 177 17.83 6.92 -25.93
CA ASP A 177 18.71 7.28 -24.82
C ASP A 177 20.20 6.94 -25.03
N ASP A 178 20.55 6.33 -26.18
CA ASP A 178 21.94 6.01 -26.59
C ASP A 178 22.80 5.34 -25.49
N PHE A 179 22.21 4.46 -24.68
CA PHE A 179 22.94 3.70 -23.65
C PHE A 179 23.91 2.68 -24.27
N PRO A 180 25.07 2.41 -23.61
CA PRO A 180 25.97 1.33 -24.03
C PRO A 180 25.26 -0.04 -24.01
N GLU A 181 25.49 -0.86 -25.04
CA GLU A 181 24.96 -2.23 -25.10
C GLU A 181 25.54 -3.14 -24.01
N ASP A 182 26.81 -2.88 -23.64
CA ASP A 182 27.53 -3.63 -22.62
C ASP A 182 28.28 -2.69 -21.65
N PRO A 183 27.56 -2.08 -20.70
CA PRO A 183 28.17 -1.20 -19.70
C PRO A 183 29.10 -2.00 -18.77
N GLU A 184 30.21 -1.38 -18.39
CA GLU A 184 31.07 -1.91 -17.32
C GLU A 184 30.39 -1.71 -15.97
N LEU A 185 29.78 -2.78 -15.44
CA LEU A 185 29.02 -2.74 -14.19
C LEU A 185 29.95 -2.76 -12.96
N PRO A 186 29.58 -2.07 -11.86
CA PRO A 186 30.37 -2.11 -10.63
C PRO A 186 30.33 -3.50 -9.96
N GLU A 187 31.32 -3.77 -9.12
CA GLU A 187 31.41 -5.04 -8.37
C GLU A 187 30.11 -5.35 -7.60
N GLY A 188 29.67 -6.60 -7.64
CA GLY A 188 28.43 -7.04 -7.02
C GLY A 188 27.17 -6.54 -7.73
N THR A 189 27.28 -6.11 -8.99
CA THR A 189 26.13 -5.84 -9.89
C THR A 189 26.20 -6.82 -11.05
N VAL A 190 25.13 -7.56 -11.27
CA VAL A 190 25.07 -8.61 -12.29
C VAL A 190 23.98 -8.29 -13.29
N LYS A 191 24.31 -8.38 -14.58
CA LYS A 191 23.37 -8.18 -15.69
C LYS A 191 22.39 -9.36 -15.77
N CYS A 192 21.11 -9.08 -15.95
CA CYS A 192 20.07 -10.06 -16.23
C CYS A 192 19.25 -9.64 -17.46
N ASP A 193 18.31 -10.48 -17.88
CA ASP A 193 17.54 -10.26 -19.12
C ASP A 193 16.73 -8.95 -19.13
N ALA A 194 16.28 -8.49 -17.96
CA ALA A 194 15.40 -7.31 -17.82
C ALA A 194 16.08 -6.11 -17.13
N GLY A 195 17.37 -6.21 -16.78
CA GLY A 195 18.09 -5.14 -16.10
C GLY A 195 19.34 -5.63 -15.38
N VAL A 196 19.46 -5.26 -14.11
CA VAL A 196 20.56 -5.70 -13.23
C VAL A 196 20.03 -6.08 -11.85
N TYR A 197 20.72 -6.97 -11.15
CA TYR A 197 20.51 -7.21 -9.73
C TYR A 197 21.78 -6.93 -8.93
N LEU A 198 21.60 -6.58 -7.66
CA LEU A 198 22.68 -6.31 -6.72
C LEU A 198 22.98 -7.56 -5.90
N GLU A 199 24.02 -8.28 -6.28
CA GLU A 199 24.42 -9.54 -5.63
C GLU A 199 24.68 -9.33 -4.14
N SER A 200 24.15 -10.21 -3.29
CA SER A 200 24.27 -10.12 -1.82
C SER A 200 23.69 -8.84 -1.20
N ALA A 201 22.86 -8.08 -1.91
CA ALA A 201 22.17 -6.94 -1.33
C ALA A 201 21.16 -7.40 -0.28
N SER A 202 21.22 -6.81 0.91
CA SER A 202 20.31 -7.13 2.00
C SER A 202 19.83 -5.86 2.70
N ALA A 203 18.64 -5.92 3.30
CA ALA A 203 18.15 -4.86 4.18
C ALA A 203 19.14 -4.53 5.33
N ALA A 204 19.97 -5.51 5.73
CA ALA A 204 21.01 -5.33 6.74
C ALA A 204 22.15 -4.39 6.30
N ASP A 205 22.35 -4.18 4.99
CA ASP A 205 23.38 -3.27 4.47
C ASP A 205 23.07 -1.80 4.77
N GLY A 206 21.80 -1.48 5.07
CA GLY A 206 21.32 -0.14 5.33
C GLY A 206 20.91 0.61 4.05
N LEU A 207 20.03 1.59 4.23
CA LEU A 207 19.42 2.35 3.13
C LEU A 207 20.48 3.05 2.27
N ASP A 208 21.44 3.70 2.91
CA ASP A 208 22.46 4.50 2.22
C ASP A 208 23.36 3.61 1.35
N SER A 209 23.85 2.48 1.88
CA SER A 209 24.68 1.52 1.14
C SER A 209 23.96 0.96 -0.09
N LEU A 210 22.68 0.58 0.06
CA LEU A 210 21.87 0.08 -1.05
C LEU A 210 21.65 1.17 -2.10
N ALA A 211 21.32 2.39 -1.68
CA ALA A 211 21.14 3.51 -2.59
C ALA A 211 22.42 3.89 -3.34
N GLU A 212 23.59 3.83 -2.69
CA GLU A 212 24.89 4.08 -3.32
C GLU A 212 25.20 3.04 -4.40
N ARG A 213 25.00 1.74 -4.10
CA ARG A 213 25.17 0.65 -5.06
C ARG A 213 24.23 0.80 -6.25
N SER A 214 22.95 1.08 -5.99
CA SER A 214 21.97 1.33 -7.04
C SER A 214 22.32 2.55 -7.91
N ALA A 215 22.77 3.65 -7.30
CA ALA A 215 23.20 4.83 -8.04
C ALA A 215 24.44 4.55 -8.91
N ALA A 216 25.41 3.78 -8.40
CA ALA A 216 26.58 3.36 -9.15
C ALA A 216 26.20 2.50 -10.37
N ALA A 217 25.31 1.51 -10.19
CA ALA A 217 24.80 0.69 -11.27
C ALA A 217 24.10 1.54 -12.35
N ILE A 218 23.21 2.45 -11.95
CA ILE A 218 22.47 3.31 -12.89
C ILE A 218 23.41 4.25 -13.64
N ARG A 219 24.44 4.81 -12.99
CA ARG A 219 25.46 5.62 -13.68
C ARG A 219 26.24 4.81 -14.71
N ALA A 220 26.64 3.58 -14.38
CA ALA A 220 27.32 2.69 -15.32
C ALA A 220 26.45 2.40 -16.56
N ILE A 221 25.14 2.22 -16.37
CA ILE A 221 24.19 1.98 -17.47
C ILE A 221 23.99 3.24 -18.34
N THR A 222 24.07 4.43 -17.76
CA THR A 222 23.67 5.69 -18.44
C THR A 222 24.83 6.54 -18.93
N THR A 223 26.07 6.21 -18.57
CA THR A 223 27.27 6.95 -19.01
C THR A 223 27.85 6.28 -20.25
N SER A 224 27.80 6.98 -21.39
CA SER A 224 28.49 6.62 -22.63
C SER A 224 29.85 7.28 -22.77
#